data_AF-A0A6N4VA67-F1
#
_entry.id   AF-A0A6N4VA67-F1
#
_cell.length_a   1.000
_cell.length_b   1.000
_cell.length_c   1.000
_cell.angle_alpha   90.00
_cell.angle_beta   90.00
_cell.angle_gamma   90.00
#
_symmetry.space_group_name_H-M   'P 1'
#
loop_
_entity.id
_entity.type
_entity.pdbx_description
1 polymer ?
#
loop_
_entity_poly.entity_id
_entity_poly.type
_entity_poly.pdbx_seq_one_letter_code
_entity_poly.pdbx_strand_id
1 'polypeptide(L)'
;MVMARHTTFRLCLDPTVEQCEVLARHAGASRFAFNQCLRLVKTSLTHRKTDPDIEVPWTGFDLINTFNAWKKTEAAGRVFAVGARGETEVRVTGLAWRGQVCQQVFEEAAVDLGRGLAAWSDSRSGKRKGRRAGFPRFKKKTGDIPSFRLRNKHPKGKPAAIRIGDNDRPRCPALVLLRCMTTPAGCGACWARDGRRSSSPRSVIAGAGGGSHSISRPPICTQPISTPSAPTTAAG
;
A
#
# COMPACT_ATOMS: atom_id res chain seq x y z
N MET A 1 6.85 34.16 -2.97
CA MET A 1 7.03 32.71 -3.23
C MET A 1 6.32 31.93 -2.11
N VAL A 2 5.10 31.44 -2.34
CA VAL A 2 4.36 30.65 -1.34
C VAL A 2 5.02 29.28 -1.26
N MET A 3 5.76 29.02 -0.18
CA MET A 3 6.29 27.69 0.10
C MET A 3 5.13 26.75 0.41
N ALA A 4 4.87 25.79 -0.49
CA ALA A 4 3.91 24.73 -0.23
C ALA A 4 4.41 23.88 0.96
N ARG A 5 3.80 24.06 2.14
CA ARG A 5 4.10 23.23 3.30
C ARG A 5 3.48 21.84 3.10
N HIS A 6 4.32 20.81 2.97
CA HIS A 6 3.86 19.44 2.93
C HIS A 6 3.40 19.03 4.34
N THR A 7 2.11 18.71 4.49
CA THR A 7 1.56 18.24 5.77
C THR A 7 1.26 16.76 5.68
N THR A 8 1.74 15.99 6.65
CA THR A 8 1.47 14.55 6.75
C THR A 8 0.57 14.29 7.95
N PHE A 9 -0.49 13.52 7.74
CA PHE A 9 -1.42 13.14 8.80
C PHE A 9 -1.28 11.65 9.12
N ARG A 10 -1.44 11.31 10.40
CA ARG A 10 -1.55 9.93 10.87
C ARG A 10 -2.88 9.78 11.58
N LEU A 11 -3.65 8.80 11.14
CA LEU A 11 -4.98 8.55 11.64
C LEU A 11 -5.06 7.11 12.13
N CYS A 12 -5.76 6.90 13.24
CA CYS A 12 -6.21 5.58 13.64
C CYS A 12 -7.53 5.30 12.93
N LEU A 13 -7.56 4.24 12.15
CA LEU A 13 -8.81 3.77 11.55
C LEU A 13 -9.53 2.87 12.57
N ASP A 14 -10.86 2.92 12.55
CA ASP A 14 -11.73 1.96 13.26
C ASP A 14 -12.47 1.08 12.23
N PRO A 15 -11.79 0.11 11.59
CA PRO A 15 -12.39 -0.68 10.54
C PRO A 15 -13.23 -1.83 11.09
N THR A 16 -14.30 -2.18 10.37
CA THR A 16 -15.09 -3.40 10.62
C THR A 16 -14.26 -4.65 10.40
N VAL A 17 -14.71 -5.82 10.88
CA VAL A 17 -13.98 -7.09 10.74
C VAL A 17 -13.64 -7.39 9.27
N GLU A 18 -14.60 -7.20 8.37
CA GLU A 18 -14.43 -7.41 6.93
C GLU A 18 -13.40 -6.43 6.34
N GLN A 19 -13.44 -5.17 6.77
CA GLN A 19 -12.45 -4.17 6.36
C GLN A 19 -11.04 -4.53 6.88
N CYS A 20 -10.93 -5.12 8.07
CA CYS A 20 -9.65 -5.61 8.59
C CYS A 20 -9.04 -6.66 7.67
N GLU A 21 -9.84 -7.61 7.21
CA GLU A 21 -9.40 -8.67 6.31
C GLU A 21 -8.93 -8.10 4.97
N VAL A 22 -9.68 -7.14 4.42
CA VAL A 22 -9.30 -6.44 3.19
C VAL A 22 -7.96 -5.73 3.37
N LEU A 23 -7.80 -4.95 4.44
CA LEU A 23 -6.55 -4.23 4.73
C LEU A 23 -5.37 -5.21 4.92
N ALA A 24 -5.60 -6.33 5.61
CA ALA A 24 -4.60 -7.37 5.81
C ALA A 24 -4.19 -8.03 4.49
N ARG A 25 -5.16 -8.31 3.60
CA ARG A 25 -4.92 -8.84 2.25
C ARG A 25 -4.05 -7.88 1.43
N HIS A 26 -4.33 -6.59 1.48
CA HIS A 26 -3.55 -5.55 0.78
C HIS A 26 -2.13 -5.43 1.36
N ALA A 27 -1.96 -5.41 2.68
CA ALA A 27 -0.65 -5.41 3.31
C ALA A 27 0.16 -6.68 2.96
N GLY A 28 -0.48 -7.84 2.94
CA GLY A 28 0.12 -9.10 2.51
C GLY A 28 0.58 -9.07 1.05
N ALA A 29 -0.26 -8.54 0.15
CA ALA A 29 0.06 -8.37 -1.26
C ALA A 29 1.23 -7.39 -1.48
N SER A 30 1.29 -6.28 -0.72
CA SER A 30 2.40 -5.33 -0.77
C SER A 30 3.72 -6.01 -0.35
N ARG A 31 3.70 -6.77 0.74
CA ARG A 31 4.86 -7.56 1.18
C ARG A 31 5.31 -8.54 0.10
N PHE A 32 4.36 -9.27 -0.50
CA PHE A 32 4.62 -10.24 -1.54
C PHE A 32 5.30 -9.60 -2.76
N ALA A 33 4.73 -8.52 -3.30
CA ALA A 33 5.31 -7.83 -4.45
C ALA A 33 6.70 -7.28 -4.15
N PHE A 34 6.91 -6.64 -2.99
CA PHE A 34 8.24 -6.15 -2.60
C PHE A 34 9.27 -7.30 -2.60
N ASN A 35 8.94 -8.42 -1.96
CA ASN A 35 9.84 -9.56 -1.88
C ASN A 35 10.08 -10.21 -3.24
N GLN A 36 9.06 -10.31 -4.07
CA GLN A 36 9.19 -10.88 -5.40
C GLN A 36 10.05 -10.00 -6.31
N CYS A 37 9.87 -8.69 -6.29
CA CYS A 37 10.74 -7.75 -7.00
C CYS A 37 12.19 -7.87 -6.50
N LEU A 38 12.41 -7.97 -5.19
CA LEU A 38 13.75 -8.17 -4.63
C LEU A 38 14.38 -9.51 -5.06
N ARG A 39 13.56 -10.56 -5.21
CA ARG A 39 14.01 -11.85 -5.75
C ARG A 39 14.48 -11.70 -7.19
N LEU A 40 13.68 -11.04 -8.04
CA LEU A 40 14.03 -10.77 -9.45
C LEU A 40 15.35 -10.00 -9.55
N VAL A 41 15.53 -8.93 -8.76
CA VAL A 41 16.79 -8.16 -8.71
C VAL A 41 17.98 -9.03 -8.33
N LYS A 42 17.85 -9.84 -7.26
CA LYS A 42 18.94 -10.71 -6.81
C LYS A 42 19.28 -11.79 -7.84
N THR A 43 18.28 -12.35 -8.52
CA THR A 43 18.47 -13.31 -9.62
C THR A 43 19.21 -12.64 -10.78
N SER A 44 18.76 -11.48 -11.26
CA SER A 44 19.44 -10.74 -12.33
C SER A 44 20.87 -10.36 -11.94
N LEU A 45 21.12 -9.93 -10.69
CA LEU A 45 22.47 -9.67 -10.19
C LEU A 45 23.36 -10.92 -10.14
N THR A 46 22.75 -12.10 -9.94
CA THR A 46 23.49 -13.37 -9.92
C THR A 46 23.87 -13.77 -11.33
N HIS A 47 22.93 -13.69 -12.28
CA HIS A 47 23.21 -13.96 -13.69
C HIS A 47 24.20 -12.94 -14.28
N ARG A 48 24.15 -11.68 -13.82
CA ARG A 48 25.09 -10.64 -14.27
C ARG A 48 26.55 -10.92 -13.91
N LYS A 49 26.82 -11.81 -12.95
CA LYS A 49 28.19 -12.25 -12.65
C LYS A 49 28.80 -13.09 -13.77
N THR A 50 27.97 -13.84 -14.49
CA THR A 50 28.40 -14.69 -15.62
C THR A 50 28.24 -13.98 -16.95
N ASP A 51 27.23 -13.13 -17.07
CA ASP A 51 26.92 -12.38 -18.30
C ASP A 51 26.69 -10.89 -17.98
N PRO A 52 27.68 -10.02 -18.23
CA PRO A 52 27.61 -8.60 -17.89
C PRO A 52 26.48 -7.81 -18.56
N ASP A 53 25.94 -8.31 -19.68
CA ASP A 53 24.93 -7.63 -20.50
C ASP A 53 23.52 -7.79 -19.94
N ILE A 54 23.34 -8.63 -18.92
CA ILE A 54 22.05 -8.81 -18.25
C ILE A 54 21.63 -7.53 -17.53
N GLU A 55 20.51 -6.97 -17.98
CA GLU A 55 19.87 -5.83 -17.33
C GLU A 55 19.26 -6.24 -15.98
N VAL A 56 19.51 -5.39 -14.97
CA VAL A 56 18.97 -5.57 -13.62
C VAL A 56 17.91 -4.50 -13.41
N PRO A 57 16.65 -4.86 -13.11
CA PRO A 57 15.61 -3.86 -12.89
C PRO A 57 15.95 -3.08 -11.61
N TRP A 58 16.17 -1.78 -11.74
CA TRP A 58 16.71 -0.99 -10.64
C TRP A 58 15.74 0.09 -10.18
N THR A 59 15.06 0.75 -11.13
CA THR A 59 14.13 1.83 -10.83
C THR A 59 12.75 1.29 -10.46
N GLY A 60 11.94 2.12 -9.80
CA GLY A 60 10.55 1.76 -9.50
C GLY A 60 9.75 1.43 -10.77
N PHE A 61 10.02 2.12 -11.89
CA PHE A 61 9.36 1.87 -13.17
C PHE A 61 9.75 0.51 -13.75
N ASP A 62 11.05 0.19 -13.78
CA ASP A 62 11.54 -1.11 -14.29
C ASP A 62 10.95 -2.25 -13.46
N LEU A 63 10.98 -2.12 -12.13
CA LEU A 63 10.45 -3.13 -11.21
C LEU A 63 8.94 -3.34 -11.40
N ILE A 64 8.17 -2.27 -11.67
CA ILE A 64 6.75 -2.38 -12.00
C ILE A 64 6.58 -3.20 -13.28
N ASN A 65 7.34 -2.89 -14.34
CA ASN A 65 7.23 -3.57 -15.62
C ASN A 65 7.64 -5.04 -15.52
N THR A 66 8.77 -5.33 -14.88
CA THR A 66 9.24 -6.70 -14.65
C THR A 66 8.23 -7.50 -13.82
N PHE A 67 7.68 -6.92 -12.74
CA PHE A 67 6.67 -7.61 -11.93
C PHE A 67 5.36 -7.84 -12.72
N ASN A 68 4.95 -6.87 -13.53
CA ASN A 68 3.75 -6.97 -14.36
C ASN A 68 3.87 -8.03 -15.46
N ALA A 69 5.06 -8.19 -16.04
CA ALA A 69 5.38 -9.29 -16.95
C ALA A 69 5.37 -10.62 -16.18
N TRP A 70 6.15 -10.72 -15.09
CA TRP A 70 6.29 -11.95 -14.31
C TRP A 70 4.96 -12.50 -13.78
N LYS A 71 4.07 -11.65 -13.24
CA LYS A 71 2.82 -12.10 -12.61
C LYS A 71 1.80 -12.70 -13.59
N LYS A 72 2.08 -12.68 -14.90
CA LYS A 72 1.28 -13.33 -15.96
C LYS A 72 1.91 -14.65 -16.43
N THR A 73 3.11 -14.97 -15.98
CA THR A 73 3.87 -16.15 -16.43
C THR A 73 3.48 -17.41 -15.67
N GLU A 74 3.82 -18.56 -16.24
CA GLU A 74 3.68 -19.87 -15.60
C GLU A 74 4.39 -19.94 -14.24
N ALA A 75 5.55 -19.29 -14.11
CA ALA A 75 6.32 -19.24 -12.87
C ALA A 75 5.58 -18.53 -11.72
N ALA A 76 4.56 -17.73 -12.02
CA ALA A 76 3.71 -17.12 -11.00
C ALA A 76 2.51 -18.00 -10.61
N GLY A 77 2.10 -18.92 -11.49
CA GLY A 77 1.03 -19.87 -11.22
C GLY A 77 0.55 -20.62 -12.46
N ARG A 78 0.22 -21.89 -12.25
CA ARG A 78 -0.34 -22.82 -13.24
C ARG A 78 -1.32 -23.77 -12.56
N VAL A 79 -2.28 -24.27 -13.32
CA VAL A 79 -3.24 -25.28 -12.88
C VAL A 79 -3.19 -26.44 -13.87
N PHE A 80 -3.23 -27.67 -13.36
CA PHE A 80 -3.36 -28.87 -14.17
C PHE A 80 -4.85 -29.20 -14.28
N ALA A 81 -5.43 -29.00 -15.46
CA ALA A 81 -6.80 -29.38 -15.74
C ALA A 81 -6.81 -30.85 -16.20
N VAL A 82 -7.56 -31.70 -15.51
CA VAL A 82 -7.72 -33.11 -15.87
C VAL A 82 -9.06 -33.28 -16.57
N GLY A 83 -9.02 -33.70 -17.85
CA GLY A 83 -10.20 -34.00 -18.64
C GLY A 83 -10.86 -35.32 -18.23
N ALA A 84 -12.11 -35.53 -18.66
CA ALA A 84 -12.89 -36.72 -18.32
C ALA A 84 -12.24 -38.05 -18.78
N ARG A 85 -11.33 -38.01 -19.76
CA ARG A 85 -10.57 -39.16 -20.27
C ARG A 85 -9.19 -39.32 -19.63
N GLY A 86 -8.86 -38.55 -18.58
CA GLY A 86 -7.57 -38.60 -17.89
C GLY A 86 -6.46 -37.74 -18.52
N GLU A 87 -6.76 -37.00 -19.60
CA GLU A 87 -5.82 -36.07 -20.23
C GLU A 87 -5.51 -34.90 -19.29
N THR A 88 -4.23 -34.60 -19.06
CA THR A 88 -3.81 -33.49 -18.19
C THR A 88 -3.27 -32.32 -19.02
N GLU A 89 -3.93 -31.17 -18.96
CA GLU A 89 -3.56 -29.93 -19.62
C GLU A 89 -2.99 -28.92 -18.62
N VAL A 90 -1.83 -28.33 -18.90
CA VAL A 90 -1.27 -27.24 -18.10
C VAL A 90 -1.85 -25.91 -18.55
N ARG A 91 -2.61 -25.25 -17.67
CA ARG A 91 -3.13 -23.90 -17.90
C ARG A 91 -2.38 -22.87 -17.08
N VAL A 92 -1.73 -21.93 -17.76
CA VAL A 92 -1.02 -20.81 -17.12
C VAL A 92 -2.03 -19.82 -16.58
N THR A 93 -2.09 -19.67 -15.26
CA THR A 93 -2.99 -18.72 -14.58
C THR A 93 -2.26 -17.45 -14.15
N GLY A 94 -0.93 -17.52 -14.06
CA GLY A 94 -0.13 -16.48 -13.42
C GLY A 94 -0.54 -16.31 -11.95
N LEU A 95 -0.49 -15.07 -11.47
CA LEU A 95 -0.90 -14.76 -10.10
C LEU A 95 -2.43 -14.68 -9.99
N ALA A 96 -3.10 -15.83 -9.87
CA ALA A 96 -4.56 -15.94 -9.94
C ALA A 96 -5.34 -15.03 -8.97
N TRP A 97 -4.82 -14.82 -7.75
CA TRP A 97 -5.46 -13.97 -6.73
C TRP A 97 -5.24 -12.47 -6.93
N ARG A 98 -4.45 -12.04 -7.93
CA ARG A 98 -4.07 -10.63 -8.11
C ARG A 98 -5.25 -9.66 -8.24
N GLY A 99 -6.41 -10.16 -8.70
CA GLY A 99 -7.64 -9.37 -8.83
C GLY A 99 -8.33 -9.05 -7.49
N GLN A 100 -7.95 -9.72 -6.40
CA GLN A 100 -8.52 -9.51 -5.06
C GLN A 100 -7.92 -8.30 -4.33
N VAL A 101 -6.94 -7.63 -4.93
CA VAL A 101 -6.25 -6.46 -4.37
C VAL A 101 -6.07 -5.39 -5.45
N CYS A 102 -6.02 -4.13 -5.04
CA CYS A 102 -5.75 -3.04 -5.99
C CYS A 102 -4.37 -3.20 -6.62
N GLN A 103 -4.31 -3.14 -7.95
CA GLN A 103 -3.06 -3.20 -8.73
C GLN A 103 -1.99 -2.21 -8.23
N GLN A 104 -2.42 -1.04 -7.80
CA GLN A 104 -1.58 0.01 -7.24
C GLN A 104 -0.76 -0.42 -6.01
N VAL A 105 -1.24 -1.39 -5.24
CA VAL A 105 -0.50 -1.93 -4.09
C VAL A 105 0.80 -2.61 -4.53
N PHE A 106 0.74 -3.35 -5.64
CA PHE A 106 1.93 -3.98 -6.21
C PHE A 106 2.90 -2.94 -6.76
N GLU A 107 2.37 -1.91 -7.43
CA GLU A 107 3.19 -0.84 -7.98
C GLU A 107 3.93 -0.06 -6.89
N GLU A 108 3.24 0.34 -5.83
CA GLU A 108 3.87 1.05 -4.72
C GLU A 108 4.89 0.19 -3.98
N ALA A 109 4.66 -1.11 -3.86
CA ALA A 109 5.65 -2.02 -3.29
C ALA A 109 6.93 -2.09 -4.15
N ALA A 110 6.79 -2.10 -5.48
CA ALA A 110 7.92 -2.03 -6.40
C ALA A 110 8.65 -0.68 -6.33
N VAL A 111 7.92 0.44 -6.24
CA VAL A 111 8.50 1.78 -6.04
C VAL A 111 9.26 1.88 -4.73
N ASP A 112 8.73 1.33 -3.63
CA ASP A 112 9.40 1.31 -2.34
C ASP A 112 10.72 0.51 -2.40
N LEU A 113 10.76 -0.59 -3.15
CA LEU A 113 12.02 -1.30 -3.40
C LEU A 113 12.99 -0.46 -4.23
N GLY A 114 12.53 0.15 -5.33
CA GLY A 114 13.35 1.01 -6.17
C GLY A 114 13.98 2.17 -5.39
N ARG A 115 13.23 2.79 -4.48
CA ARG A 115 13.75 3.80 -3.54
C ARG A 115 14.81 3.23 -2.60
N GLY A 116 14.61 2.01 -2.11
CA GLY A 116 15.59 1.31 -1.28
C GLY A 116 16.90 1.01 -2.02
N LEU A 117 16.80 0.57 -3.28
CA LEU A 117 17.97 0.31 -4.15
C LEU A 117 18.72 1.59 -4.50
N ALA A 118 18.00 2.66 -4.84
CA ALA A 118 18.58 3.98 -5.07
C ALA A 118 19.30 4.49 -3.82
N ALA A 119 18.65 4.44 -2.65
CA ALA A 119 19.24 4.85 -1.38
C ALA A 119 20.53 4.07 -1.04
N TRP A 120 20.57 2.77 -1.34
CA TRP A 120 21.76 1.95 -1.17
C TRP A 120 22.87 2.34 -2.16
N SER A 121 22.54 2.53 -3.44
CA SER A 121 23.51 2.92 -4.47
C SER A 121 24.11 4.30 -4.20
N ASP A 122 23.28 5.27 -3.84
CA ASP A 122 23.70 6.63 -3.48
C ASP A 122 24.54 6.64 -2.20
N SER A 123 24.21 5.77 -1.23
CA SER A 123 25.02 5.61 -0.02
C SER A 123 26.37 4.94 -0.31
N ARG A 124 26.44 4.04 -1.29
CA ARG A 124 27.67 3.35 -1.68
C ARG A 124 28.60 4.24 -2.49
N SER A 125 28.05 5.11 -3.33
CA SER A 125 28.77 6.05 -4.17
C SER A 125 29.09 7.40 -3.49
N GLY A 126 28.67 7.59 -2.23
CA GLY A 126 28.94 8.82 -1.46
C GLY A 126 28.02 10.00 -1.80
N LYS A 127 27.04 9.83 -2.70
CA LYS A 127 26.07 10.89 -3.07
C LYS A 127 25.15 11.27 -1.91
N ARG A 128 24.85 10.32 -1.02
CA ARG A 128 23.97 10.53 0.14
C ARG A 128 24.78 10.80 1.42
N LYS A 129 24.44 11.89 2.11
CA LYS A 129 24.94 12.21 3.45
C LYS A 129 24.25 11.37 4.53
N GLY A 130 24.98 11.06 5.60
CA GLY A 130 24.46 10.37 6.80
C GLY A 130 24.83 8.89 6.88
N ARG A 131 24.15 8.15 7.76
CA ARG A 131 24.43 6.72 8.02
C ARG A 131 24.29 5.89 6.75
N ARG A 132 25.23 4.95 6.56
CA ARG A 132 25.23 4.03 5.42
C ARG A 132 23.90 3.27 5.31
N ALA A 133 23.31 3.30 4.12
CA ALA A 133 22.13 2.51 3.79
C ALA A 133 22.57 1.11 3.34
N GLY A 134 22.01 0.07 3.97
CA GLY A 134 22.24 -1.31 3.57
C GLY A 134 21.38 -1.72 2.37
N PHE A 135 21.76 -2.81 1.70
CA PHE A 135 20.96 -3.36 0.60
C PHE A 135 19.58 -3.80 1.11
N PRO A 136 18.49 -3.61 0.32
CA PRO A 136 17.15 -4.02 0.72
C PRO A 136 17.08 -5.48 1.16
N ARG A 137 16.32 -5.75 2.23
CA ARG A 137 16.11 -7.09 2.80
C ARG A 137 14.69 -7.55 2.54
N PHE A 138 14.49 -8.86 2.46
CA PHE A 138 13.15 -9.43 2.38
C PHE A 138 12.34 -9.06 3.62
N LYS A 139 11.11 -8.62 3.40
CA LYS A 139 10.13 -8.34 4.44
C LYS A 139 9.58 -9.65 5.02
N LYS A 140 9.47 -9.74 6.33
CA LYS A 140 8.97 -10.89 7.06
C LYS A 140 7.46 -10.76 7.29
N LYS A 141 6.76 -11.90 7.40
CA LYS A 141 5.34 -11.91 7.78
C LYS A 141 5.16 -11.53 9.25
N THR A 142 6.04 -12.09 10.10
CA THR A 142 6.10 -11.84 11.53
C THR A 142 7.30 -10.92 11.81
N GLY A 143 7.06 -9.79 12.47
CA GLY A 143 8.10 -8.83 12.86
C GLY A 143 8.11 -7.52 12.07
N ASP A 144 7.58 -7.49 10.84
CA ASP A 144 7.36 -6.24 10.12
C ASP A 144 5.93 -5.73 10.33
N ILE A 145 5.77 -4.41 10.42
CA ILE A 145 4.46 -3.77 10.52
C ILE A 145 3.72 -3.96 9.17
N PRO A 146 2.53 -4.57 9.15
CA PRO A 146 1.75 -4.72 7.93
C PRO A 146 1.36 -3.33 7.41
N SER A 147 1.78 -3.01 6.20
CA SER A 147 1.54 -1.71 5.57
C SER A 147 1.49 -1.84 4.05
N PHE A 148 0.77 -0.91 3.43
CA PHE A 148 0.74 -0.72 1.98
C PHE A 148 0.49 0.76 1.69
N ARG A 149 0.79 1.19 0.46
CA ARG A 149 0.56 2.57 0.03
C ARG A 149 -0.46 2.58 -1.11
N LEU A 150 -1.35 3.57 -1.05
CA LEU A 150 -2.24 3.94 -2.15
C LEU A 150 -1.99 5.41 -2.47
N ARG A 151 -2.00 5.75 -3.77
CA ARG A 151 -1.96 7.15 -4.21
C ARG A 151 -3.40 7.65 -4.27
N ASN A 152 -3.64 8.82 -3.70
CA ASN A 152 -4.91 9.53 -3.79
C ASN A 152 -5.02 10.29 -5.13
N LYS A 153 -4.92 9.56 -6.25
CA LYS A 153 -5.06 10.13 -7.60
C LYS A 153 -6.55 10.33 -7.90
N HIS A 154 -6.88 11.47 -8.51
CA HIS A 154 -8.23 11.77 -8.99
C HIS A 154 -8.14 12.41 -10.38
N PRO A 155 -9.15 12.19 -11.24
CA PRO A 155 -9.23 12.88 -12.52
C PRO A 155 -9.25 14.40 -12.32
N LYS A 156 -8.68 15.14 -13.27
CA LYS A 156 -8.75 16.60 -13.27
C LYS A 156 -10.21 17.03 -13.21
N GLY A 157 -10.55 17.93 -12.28
CA GLY A 157 -11.91 18.42 -12.07
C GLY A 157 -12.81 17.54 -11.20
N LYS A 158 -12.33 16.39 -10.70
CA LYS A 158 -13.06 15.58 -9.69
C LYS A 158 -12.39 15.68 -8.33
N PRO A 159 -13.15 15.73 -7.22
CA PRO A 159 -12.57 15.76 -5.90
C PRO A 159 -11.85 14.43 -5.58
N ALA A 160 -10.79 14.51 -4.78
CA ALA A 160 -10.07 13.34 -4.32
C ALA A 160 -10.96 12.43 -3.43
N ALA A 161 -10.64 11.14 -3.36
CA ALA A 161 -11.35 10.20 -2.50
C ALA A 161 -11.06 10.49 -1.02
N ILE A 162 -9.80 10.80 -0.70
CA ILE A 162 -9.40 11.34 0.61
C ILE A 162 -9.30 12.85 0.45
N ARG A 163 -10.17 13.60 1.12
CA ARG A 163 -10.19 15.06 1.03
C ARG A 163 -9.64 15.65 2.31
N ILE A 164 -8.80 16.67 2.23
CA ILE A 164 -8.21 17.30 3.41
C ILE A 164 -8.75 18.72 3.49
N GLY A 165 -9.55 18.97 4.52
CA GLY A 165 -10.04 20.31 4.84
C GLY A 165 -11.26 20.80 4.06
N ASP A 166 -12.06 19.91 3.49
CA ASP A 166 -13.38 20.24 2.96
C ASP A 166 -14.36 20.65 4.09
N ASN A 167 -15.38 21.46 3.75
CA ASN A 167 -16.45 21.94 4.64
C ASN A 167 -15.98 22.83 5.81
N ASP A 168 -15.11 23.81 5.55
CA ASP A 168 -14.55 24.74 6.55
C ASP A 168 -13.83 24.08 7.74
N ARG A 169 -13.49 22.79 7.61
CA ARG A 169 -12.73 22.07 8.64
C ARG A 169 -11.24 22.30 8.38
N PRO A 170 -10.49 22.98 9.26
CA PRO A 170 -9.06 23.12 9.04
C PRO A 170 -8.39 21.74 9.14
N ARG A 171 -7.90 21.25 7.99
CA ARG A 171 -6.90 20.17 7.90
C ARG A 171 -7.33 18.81 8.49
N CYS A 172 -8.62 18.53 8.55
CA CYS A 172 -9.12 17.18 8.85
C CYS A 172 -9.37 16.41 7.55
N PRO A 173 -8.84 15.19 7.41
CA PRO A 173 -9.20 14.35 6.29
C PRO A 173 -10.65 13.88 6.42
N ALA A 174 -11.50 14.21 5.46
CA ALA A 174 -12.72 13.48 5.22
C ALA A 174 -12.31 12.14 4.58
N LEU A 175 -12.13 11.13 5.43
CA LEU A 175 -11.98 9.74 5.00
C LEU A 175 -13.35 9.27 4.51
N VAL A 176 -13.53 9.25 3.20
CA VAL A 176 -14.58 8.40 2.63
C VAL A 176 -14.11 6.97 2.85
N LEU A 177 -14.96 6.19 3.53
CA LEU A 177 -14.83 4.75 3.74
C LEU A 177 -14.11 4.13 2.54
N LEU A 178 -13.09 3.30 2.78
CA LEU A 178 -12.49 2.47 1.73
C LEU A 178 -13.62 1.58 1.20
N ARG A 179 -14.34 2.06 0.19
CA ARG A 179 -15.52 1.40 -0.37
C ARG A 179 -14.98 0.12 -0.99
N CYS A 180 -15.28 -1.00 -0.34
CA CYS A 180 -14.96 -2.32 -0.81
C CYS A 180 -15.39 -2.40 -2.28
N MET A 181 -14.43 -2.56 -3.20
CA MET A 181 -14.74 -2.83 -4.60
C MET A 181 -15.11 -4.30 -4.75
N THR A 182 -16.20 -4.70 -4.12
CA THR A 182 -17.05 -5.86 -4.40
C THR A 182 -18.17 -5.85 -3.35
N THR A 183 -19.32 -5.30 -3.71
CA THR A 183 -20.57 -5.53 -2.97
C THR A 183 -21.22 -6.79 -3.55
N PRO A 184 -21.54 -7.81 -2.74
CA PRO A 184 -22.83 -8.48 -2.84
C PRO A 184 -23.82 -7.71 -1.95
N ALA A 185 -25.03 -7.57 -2.45
CA ALA A 185 -26.13 -6.86 -1.80
C ALA A 185 -26.47 -7.45 -0.42
N GLY A 186 -26.99 -6.59 0.45
CA GLY A 186 -27.74 -6.99 1.64
C GLY A 186 -26.93 -7.02 2.93
N CYS A 187 -27.10 -5.99 3.75
CA CYS A 187 -27.58 -6.09 5.13
C CYS A 187 -27.39 -4.74 5.83
N GLY A 188 -28.52 -4.16 6.21
CA GLY A 188 -28.56 -2.94 7.00
C GLY A 188 -28.15 -3.18 8.46
N ALA A 189 -27.86 -2.06 9.11
CA ALA A 189 -27.93 -1.79 10.55
C ALA A 189 -27.29 -2.81 11.51
N CYS A 190 -26.33 -2.34 12.31
CA CYS A 190 -26.50 -2.30 13.77
C CYS A 190 -25.37 -1.51 14.43
N TRP A 191 -25.76 -0.52 15.21
CA TRP A 191 -24.92 0.19 16.16
C TRP A 191 -24.67 -0.68 17.40
N ALA A 192 -23.50 -0.47 18.02
CA ALA A 192 -23.24 -0.38 19.46
C ALA A 192 -22.04 -1.22 19.95
N ARG A 193 -21.01 -0.47 20.38
CA ARG A 193 -20.38 -0.51 21.71
C ARG A 193 -19.88 -1.89 22.19
N ASP A 194 -18.56 -2.07 22.24
CA ASP A 194 -17.95 -2.32 23.56
C ASP A 194 -16.44 -2.13 23.60
N GLY A 195 -15.99 -1.58 24.74
CA GLY A 195 -14.61 -1.34 25.07
C GLY A 195 -13.86 -2.64 25.27
N ARG A 196 -13.00 -2.99 24.30
CA ARG A 196 -11.90 -3.92 24.54
C ARG A 196 -10.64 -3.42 23.87
N ARG A 197 -9.63 -3.23 24.71
CA ARG A 197 -8.27 -2.84 24.38
C ARG A 197 -7.67 -3.92 23.48
N SER A 198 -7.69 -3.73 22.16
CA SER A 198 -6.98 -4.59 21.22
C SER A 198 -5.65 -3.94 20.84
N SER A 199 -4.58 -4.71 20.97
CA SER A 199 -3.23 -4.38 20.53
C SER A 199 -3.22 -4.08 19.03
N SER A 200 -3.31 -2.81 18.67
CA SER A 200 -3.19 -2.36 17.28
C SER A 200 -2.64 -0.95 17.21
N PRO A 201 -1.76 -0.70 16.24
CA PRO A 201 -1.84 0.56 15.53
C PRO A 201 -2.07 0.26 14.05
N ARG A 202 -3.36 0.25 13.68
CA ARG A 202 -3.85 0.32 12.30
C ARG A 202 -3.73 1.76 11.82
N SER A 203 -2.51 2.18 11.47
CA SER A 203 -2.29 3.53 10.95
C SER A 203 -2.10 3.51 9.44
N VAL A 204 -2.98 4.21 8.72
CA VAL A 204 -2.75 4.59 7.34
C VAL A 204 -2.06 5.95 7.33
N ILE A 205 -0.94 6.06 6.61
CA ILE A 205 -0.27 7.33 6.36
C ILE A 205 -0.78 7.84 5.01
N ALA A 206 -1.67 8.82 5.05
CA ALA A 206 -2.09 9.55 3.86
C ALA A 206 -1.18 10.77 3.68
N GLY A 207 -0.29 10.72 2.69
CA GLY A 207 0.50 11.88 2.27
C GLY A 207 -0.14 12.53 1.04
N ALA A 208 -0.49 13.80 1.15
CA ALA A 208 -0.80 14.64 0.00
C ALA A 208 0.44 15.46 -0.35
N GLY A 209 1.06 15.18 -1.50
CA GLY A 209 2.18 15.97 -2.02
C GLY A 209 3.13 15.14 -2.89
N GLY A 210 3.11 15.42 -4.19
CA GLY A 210 4.23 15.10 -5.07
C GLY A 210 5.39 16.03 -4.72
N GLY A 211 6.58 15.46 -4.53
CA GLY A 211 7.76 16.20 -4.09
C GLY A 211 8.51 15.40 -3.04
N SER A 212 9.71 14.96 -3.43
CA SER A 212 10.75 14.38 -2.59
C SER A 212 10.94 15.20 -1.30
N HIS A 213 11.31 14.52 -0.21
CA HIS A 213 12.13 14.94 0.94
C HIS A 213 11.63 14.26 2.21
N SER A 214 12.53 13.51 2.85
CA SER A 214 12.34 12.89 4.16
C SER A 214 12.30 13.97 5.24
N ILE A 215 11.18 14.13 5.94
CA ILE A 215 11.10 14.99 7.12
C ILE A 215 10.70 14.13 8.32
N SER A 216 11.54 14.21 9.35
CA SER A 216 11.39 13.63 10.68
C SER A 216 10.09 14.11 11.35
N ARG A 217 9.46 13.19 12.10
CA ARG A 217 8.28 13.33 12.97
C ARG A 217 7.89 14.78 13.34
N PRO A 218 6.74 15.31 12.89
CA PRO A 218 6.09 16.45 13.53
C PRO A 218 5.19 15.99 14.70
N PRO A 219 4.88 16.89 15.65
CA PRO A 219 4.22 16.58 16.92
C PRO A 219 2.76 16.15 16.76
N ILE A 220 2.33 15.30 17.68
CA ILE A 220 0.99 14.69 17.76
C ILE A 220 0.00 15.74 18.27
N CYS A 221 -1.01 16.09 17.49
CA CYS A 221 -2.16 16.85 17.97
C CYS A 221 -3.35 15.89 18.08
N THR A 222 -3.62 15.42 19.30
CA THR A 222 -4.84 14.68 19.65
C THR A 222 -5.87 15.67 20.16
N GLN A 223 -6.88 15.99 19.35
CA GLN A 223 -8.07 16.70 19.83
C GLN A 223 -9.22 15.67 19.95
N PRO A 224 -9.85 15.53 21.13
CA PRO A 224 -11.04 14.71 21.28
C PRO A 224 -12.22 15.37 20.56
N ILE A 225 -13.00 14.57 19.81
CA ILE A 225 -14.23 15.04 19.16
C ILE A 225 -15.33 15.07 20.22
N SER A 226 -15.73 16.25 20.66
CA SER A 226 -16.94 16.44 21.49
C SER A 226 -18.19 16.27 20.62
N THR A 227 -19.09 15.38 21.03
CA THR A 227 -20.42 15.22 20.42
C THR A 227 -21.34 16.38 20.80
N PRO A 228 -22.06 17.03 19.87
CA PRO A 228 -23.07 18.03 20.22
C PRO A 228 -24.30 17.37 20.86
N SER A 229 -24.76 17.96 21.96
CA SER A 229 -25.99 17.60 22.70
C SER A 229 -27.23 17.82 21.83
N ALA A 230 -28.21 16.92 21.92
CA ALA A 230 -29.48 17.03 21.21
C ALA A 230 -30.33 18.22 21.72
N PRO A 231 -31.10 18.92 20.85
CA PRO A 231 -31.97 20.00 21.28
C PRO A 231 -33.21 19.46 22.02
N THR A 232 -33.49 20.05 23.18
CA THR A 232 -34.70 19.84 23.98
C THR A 232 -35.91 20.42 23.25
N THR A 233 -36.93 19.59 22.99
CA THR A 233 -38.26 20.03 22.55
C THR A 233 -38.93 20.84 23.66
N ALA A 234 -39.22 22.10 23.40
CA ALA A 234 -40.11 22.91 24.24
C ALA A 234 -41.55 22.75 23.73
N ALA A 235 -42.44 22.26 24.60
CA ALA A 235 -43.87 22.39 24.45
C ALA A 235 -44.30 23.75 25.02
N GLY A 236 -45.13 24.46 24.26
CA GLY A 236 -45.78 25.72 24.61
C GLY A 236 -46.80 26.06 23.54
#